data_AF-A0A4Y2RAX5-F1
#
_entry.id   AF-A0A4Y2RAX5-F1
#
_cell.length_a   1.000
_cell.length_b   1.000
_cell.length_c   1.000
_cell.angle_alpha   90.00
_cell.angle_beta   90.00
_cell.angle_gamma   90.00
#
_symmetry.space_group_name_H-M   'P 1'
#
loop_
_entity.id
_entity.type
_entity.pdbx_description
1 polymer ?
#
loop_
_entity_poly.entity_id
_entity_poly.type
_entity_poly.pdbx_seq_one_letter_code
_entity_poly.pdbx_strand_id
1 'polypeptide(L)'
;MPKASQLSNEEVSKILHLKLLGKTIKKISKLLNRSESMIYRVLTRETPYEPNPRSGRPRVTDILSGRRMQRMASSQKMSVREITRASRLQIYKNTVHRRIIESGYMIQVKMARRLPLSKLHISKRLKWARNHISYGDKWMAVLFSDDKKWNLDGPEGNIKYWHDLRKEPRSFFRRQSGGGSAMV
;
A
#
# COMPACT_ATOMS: atom_id res chain seq x y z
N MET A 1 16.40 8.54 -28.64
CA MET A 1 14.92 8.74 -28.67
C MET A 1 14.39 8.29 -30.02
N PRO A 2 13.16 7.75 -30.13
CA PRO A 2 12.60 7.43 -31.44
C PRO A 2 12.47 8.73 -32.26
N LYS A 3 12.86 8.67 -33.54
CA LYS A 3 12.88 9.82 -34.44
C LYS A 3 11.48 10.31 -34.84
N ALA A 4 10.44 9.50 -34.64
CA ALA A 4 9.07 9.80 -35.01
C ALA A 4 8.07 9.28 -33.97
N SER A 5 6.88 9.89 -33.92
CA SER A 5 5.74 9.44 -33.12
C SER A 5 5.24 8.06 -33.57
N GLN A 6 4.66 7.29 -32.64
CA GLN A 6 3.99 6.04 -32.97
C GLN A 6 2.74 6.32 -33.83
N LEU A 7 2.33 5.34 -34.63
CA LEU A 7 1.09 5.43 -35.42
C LEU A 7 -0.12 5.31 -34.48
N SER A 8 -1.14 6.13 -34.72
CA SER A 8 -2.45 5.92 -34.10
C SER A 8 -3.20 4.78 -34.79
N ASN A 9 -4.19 4.21 -34.09
CA ASN A 9 -5.05 3.17 -34.67
C ASN A 9 -5.81 3.69 -35.91
N GLU A 10 -6.18 4.97 -35.93
CA GLU A 10 -6.83 5.60 -37.09
C GLU A 10 -5.88 5.69 -38.30
N GLU A 11 -4.62 6.06 -38.07
CA GLU A 11 -3.62 6.11 -39.14
C GLU A 11 -3.36 4.72 -39.72
N VAL A 12 -3.32 3.69 -38.86
CA VAL A 12 -3.22 2.29 -39.29
C VAL A 12 -4.41 1.91 -40.16
N SER A 13 -5.63 2.22 -39.75
CA SER A 13 -6.84 1.95 -40.55
C SER A 13 -6.81 2.67 -41.89
N LYS A 14 -6.36 3.94 -41.93
CA LYS A 14 -6.18 4.69 -43.18
C LYS A 14 -5.14 4.06 -44.10
N ILE A 15 -4.03 3.55 -43.56
CA ILE A 15 -3.00 2.82 -44.33
C ILE A 15 -3.60 1.57 -44.99
N LEU A 16 -4.33 0.75 -44.21
CA LEU A 16 -4.96 -0.47 -44.70
C LEU A 16 -6.01 -0.16 -45.78
N HIS A 17 -6.85 0.84 -45.55
CA HIS A 17 -7.87 1.26 -46.52
C HIS A 17 -7.27 1.79 -47.82
N LEU A 18 -6.26 2.66 -47.74
CA LEU A 18 -5.57 3.18 -48.92
C LEU A 18 -4.83 2.08 -49.71
N LYS A 19 -4.33 1.05 -49.01
CA LYS A 19 -3.74 -0.11 -49.64
C LYS A 19 -4.79 -0.95 -50.38
N LEU A 20 -5.97 -1.13 -49.79
CA LEU A 20 -7.10 -1.83 -50.41
C LEU A 20 -7.61 -1.09 -51.66
N LEU A 21 -7.57 0.23 -51.66
CA LEU A 21 -7.83 1.08 -52.85
C LEU A 21 -6.71 1.06 -53.91
N GLY A 22 -5.72 0.15 -53.78
CA GLY A 22 -4.64 -0.02 -54.75
C GLY A 22 -3.59 1.10 -54.77
N LYS A 23 -3.55 1.99 -53.76
CA LYS A 23 -2.54 3.06 -53.73
C LYS A 23 -1.15 2.48 -53.44
N THR A 24 -0.13 3.03 -54.11
CA THR A 24 1.27 2.67 -53.87
C THR A 24 1.75 3.21 -52.53
N ILE A 25 2.74 2.54 -51.92
CA ILE A 25 3.28 2.92 -50.60
C ILE A 25 3.83 4.35 -50.61
N LYS A 26 4.48 4.77 -51.70
CA LYS A 26 4.95 6.14 -51.90
C LYS A 26 3.81 7.17 -51.88
N LYS A 27 2.65 6.83 -52.45
CA LYS A 27 1.46 7.69 -52.44
C LYS A 27 0.81 7.75 -51.05
N ILE A 28 0.74 6.62 -50.35
CA ILE A 28 0.27 6.55 -48.95
C ILE A 28 1.18 7.37 -48.04
N SER A 29 2.50 7.28 -48.22
CA SER A 29 3.51 8.03 -47.48
C SER A 29 3.32 9.54 -47.61
N LYS A 30 3.13 10.03 -48.85
CA LYS A 30 2.83 11.45 -49.10
C LYS A 30 1.49 11.90 -48.51
N LEU A 31 0.44 11.07 -48.62
CA LEU A 31 -0.91 11.41 -48.12
C LEU A 31 -0.97 11.51 -46.60
N LEU A 32 -0.28 10.60 -45.90
CA LEU A 32 -0.29 10.54 -44.43
C LEU A 32 0.91 11.25 -43.79
N ASN A 33 1.82 11.80 -44.59
CA ASN A 33 3.08 12.39 -44.15
C ASN A 33 3.89 11.47 -43.19
N ARG A 34 3.94 10.17 -43.51
CA ARG A 34 4.63 9.14 -42.71
C ARG A 34 5.69 8.43 -43.55
N SER A 35 6.76 7.97 -42.91
CA SER A 35 7.85 7.26 -43.61
C SER A 35 7.36 5.97 -44.28
N GLU A 36 7.85 5.69 -45.49
CA GLU A 36 7.54 4.48 -46.24
C GLU A 36 7.84 3.20 -45.42
N SER A 37 8.96 3.18 -44.69
CA SER A 37 9.35 2.06 -43.82
C SER A 37 8.29 1.72 -42.76
N MET A 38 7.64 2.75 -42.19
CA MET A 38 6.63 2.56 -41.17
C MET A 38 5.32 2.02 -41.76
N ILE A 39 4.99 2.44 -42.98
CA ILE A 39 3.86 1.90 -43.75
C ILE A 39 4.13 0.45 -44.14
N TYR A 40 5.33 0.14 -44.65
CA TYR A 40 5.76 -1.24 -44.94
C TYR A 40 5.60 -2.14 -43.71
N ARG A 41 6.00 -1.67 -42.53
CA ARG A 41 5.87 -2.44 -41.27
C ARG A 41 4.42 -2.70 -40.87
N VAL A 42 3.49 -1.81 -41.20
CA VAL A 42 2.06 -2.04 -40.96
C VAL A 42 1.52 -3.08 -41.93
N LEU A 43 1.88 -2.99 -43.21
CA LEU A 43 1.36 -3.86 -44.27
C LEU A 43 1.92 -5.28 -44.26
N THR A 44 3.13 -5.47 -43.74
CA THR A 44 3.83 -6.77 -43.68
C THR A 44 3.56 -7.54 -42.40
N ARG A 45 2.88 -6.94 -41.42
CA ARG A 45 2.52 -7.62 -40.17
C ARG A 45 1.32 -8.52 -40.39
N GLU A 46 1.43 -9.76 -39.92
CA GLU A 46 0.31 -10.72 -39.86
C GLU A 46 -0.66 -10.40 -38.70
N THR A 47 -0.17 -9.73 -37.66
CA THR A 47 -0.96 -9.37 -36.47
C THR A 47 -1.36 -7.88 -36.47
N PRO A 48 -2.46 -7.51 -35.79
CA PRO A 48 -2.86 -6.12 -35.63
C PRO A 48 -1.71 -5.22 -35.12
N TYR A 49 -1.68 -3.96 -35.57
CA TYR A 49 -0.68 -3.02 -35.10
C TYR A 49 -0.97 -2.63 -33.65
N GLU A 50 -0.17 -3.18 -32.74
CA GLU A 50 -0.10 -2.68 -31.37
C GLU A 50 1.29 -2.08 -31.13
N PRO A 51 1.37 -0.80 -30.71
CA PRO A 51 2.64 -0.22 -30.30
C PRO A 51 3.08 -0.85 -28.98
N ASN A 52 4.26 -1.49 -28.99
CA ASN A 52 4.82 -2.06 -27.77
C ASN A 52 4.98 -0.96 -26.70
N PRO A 53 4.57 -1.22 -25.46
CA PRO A 53 4.80 -0.30 -24.36
C PRO A 53 6.30 -0.08 -24.18
N ARG A 54 6.68 1.14 -23.87
CA ARG A 54 8.09 1.47 -23.59
C ARG A 54 8.49 0.80 -22.27
N SER A 55 9.62 0.10 -22.28
CA SER A 55 10.16 -0.60 -21.10
C SER A 55 10.46 0.32 -19.90
N GLY A 56 10.55 1.63 -20.13
CA GLY A 56 10.80 2.62 -19.10
C GLY A 56 12.20 2.53 -18.50
N ARG A 57 12.49 3.39 -17.52
CA ARG A 57 13.78 3.36 -16.81
C ARG A 57 13.83 2.12 -15.91
N PRO A 58 14.93 1.35 -15.91
CA PRO A 58 15.13 0.26 -14.97
C PRO A 58 14.97 0.73 -13.52
N ARG A 59 14.39 -0.13 -12.69
CA ARG A 59 14.18 0.18 -11.27
C ARG A 59 15.50 0.04 -10.52
N VAL A 60 15.74 0.94 -9.57
CA VAL A 60 16.92 0.87 -8.67
C VAL A 60 16.87 -0.36 -7.76
N THR A 61 15.67 -0.79 -7.38
CA THR A 61 15.50 -1.98 -6.54
C THR A 61 15.17 -3.19 -7.41
N ASP A 62 15.86 -4.29 -7.15
CA ASP A 62 15.59 -5.60 -7.72
C ASP A 62 14.42 -6.30 -7.00
N ILE A 63 14.07 -7.50 -7.49
CA ILE A 63 12.96 -8.30 -6.96
C ILE A 63 13.25 -8.75 -5.51
N LEU A 64 14.49 -9.13 -5.21
CA LEU A 64 14.86 -9.62 -3.88
C LEU A 64 14.84 -8.49 -2.85
N SER A 65 15.39 -7.32 -3.19
CA SER A 65 15.29 -6.15 -2.30
C SER A 65 13.84 -5.74 -2.04
N GLY A 66 12.98 -5.79 -3.07
CA GLY A 66 11.55 -5.56 -2.90
C GLY A 66 10.91 -6.52 -1.89
N ARG A 67 11.15 -7.83 -2.05
CA ARG A 67 10.67 -8.86 -1.10
C ARG A 67 11.24 -8.65 0.31
N ARG A 68 12.51 -8.24 0.43
CA ARG A 68 13.14 -7.94 1.71
C ARG A 68 12.45 -6.77 2.41
N MET A 69 12.15 -5.68 1.68
CA MET A 69 11.40 -4.53 2.22
C MET A 69 10.02 -4.92 2.74
N GLN A 70 9.29 -5.73 1.97
CA GLN A 70 7.98 -6.25 2.36
C GLN A 70 8.08 -7.11 3.63
N ARG A 71 9.09 -7.98 3.72
CA ARG A 71 9.34 -8.81 4.91
C ARG A 71 9.69 -7.98 6.14
N MET A 72 10.50 -6.93 5.99
CA MET A 72 10.87 -6.03 7.09
C MET A 72 9.65 -5.28 7.64
N ALA A 73 8.77 -4.82 6.75
CA ALA A 73 7.51 -4.19 7.15
C ALA A 73 6.54 -5.18 7.81
N SER A 74 6.27 -6.31 7.16
CA SER A 74 5.28 -7.30 7.64
C SER A 74 5.76 -8.04 8.89
N SER A 75 6.97 -8.61 8.88
CA SER A 75 7.44 -9.52 9.94
C SER A 75 8.26 -8.82 11.01
N GLN A 76 9.21 -7.97 10.61
CA GLN A 76 10.10 -7.27 11.54
C GLN A 76 9.47 -5.98 12.11
N LYS A 77 8.27 -5.62 11.65
CA LYS A 77 7.48 -4.50 12.18
C LYS A 77 8.16 -3.14 12.02
N MET A 78 9.04 -3.01 11.04
CA MET A 78 9.80 -1.80 10.80
C MET A 78 8.96 -0.73 10.08
N SER A 79 9.18 0.52 10.45
CA SER A 79 8.68 1.69 9.74
C SER A 79 9.40 1.88 8.40
N VAL A 80 8.80 2.64 7.48
CA VAL A 80 9.42 2.97 6.19
C VAL A 80 10.81 3.60 6.39
N ARG A 81 10.97 4.46 7.40
CA ARG A 81 12.25 5.13 7.70
C ARG A 81 13.33 4.13 8.13
N GLU A 82 12.96 3.18 8.99
CA GLU A 82 13.87 2.13 9.44
C GLU A 82 14.23 1.19 8.29
N ILE A 83 13.26 0.83 7.45
CA ILE A 83 13.48 0.01 6.25
C ILE A 83 14.42 0.70 5.27
N THR A 84 14.26 2.01 5.03
CA THR A 84 15.17 2.77 4.16
C THR A 84 16.61 2.73 4.69
N ARG A 85 16.80 2.84 6.02
CA ARG A 85 18.14 2.73 6.63
C ARG A 85 18.69 1.31 6.54
N ALA A 86 17.85 0.31 6.77
CA ALA A 86 18.24 -1.11 6.79
C ALA A 86 18.43 -1.72 5.40
N SER A 87 17.83 -1.14 4.35
CA SER A 87 17.98 -1.63 2.97
C SER A 87 19.41 -1.46 2.46
N ARG A 88 20.19 -0.54 3.03
CA ARG A 88 21.55 -0.15 2.58
C ARG A 88 21.60 0.28 1.10
N LEU A 89 20.44 0.62 0.52
CA LEU A 89 20.34 1.15 -0.84
C LEU A 89 20.21 2.67 -0.78
N GLN A 90 20.79 3.37 -1.75
CA GLN A 90 20.60 4.81 -1.94
C GLN A 90 19.20 5.08 -2.52
N ILE A 91 18.16 4.90 -1.69
CA ILE A 91 16.75 5.01 -2.08
C ILE A 91 15.98 5.92 -1.13
N TYR A 92 14.98 6.60 -1.68
CA TYR A 92 14.10 7.46 -0.90
C TYR A 92 13.01 6.64 -0.19
N LYS A 93 12.44 7.22 0.87
CA LYS A 93 11.32 6.63 1.64
C LYS A 93 10.12 6.27 0.75
N ASN A 94 9.83 7.12 -0.25
CA ASN A 94 8.72 6.89 -1.18
C ASN A 94 8.93 5.64 -2.04
N THR A 95 10.17 5.30 -2.38
CA THR A 95 10.48 4.07 -3.12
C THR A 95 10.12 2.84 -2.29
N VAL A 96 10.49 2.84 -1.00
CA VAL A 96 10.13 1.76 -0.07
C VAL A 96 8.61 1.67 0.12
N HIS A 97 7.96 2.82 0.33
CA HIS A 97 6.50 2.90 0.46
C HIS A 97 5.78 2.30 -0.76
N ARG A 98 6.21 2.66 -1.97
CA ARG A 98 5.67 2.09 -3.21
C ARG A 98 5.90 0.59 -3.28
N ARG A 99 7.09 0.07 -2.92
CA ARG A 99 7.37 -1.37 -2.92
C ARG A 99 6.50 -2.17 -1.95
N ILE A 100 6.15 -1.55 -0.84
CA ILE A 100 5.23 -2.14 0.14
C ILE A 100 3.82 -2.21 -0.46
N ILE A 101 3.30 -1.12 -1.01
CA ILE A 101 1.94 -1.07 -1.57
C ILE A 101 1.79 -1.91 -2.84
N GLU A 102 2.81 -1.95 -3.71
CA GLU A 102 2.84 -2.79 -4.93
C GLU A 102 2.59 -4.28 -4.66
N SER A 103 2.73 -4.73 -3.41
CA SER A 103 2.41 -6.11 -3.02
C SER A 103 0.92 -6.44 -3.12
N GLY A 104 0.03 -5.45 -3.03
CA GLY A 104 -1.43 -5.61 -3.10
C GLY A 104 -2.11 -6.14 -1.83
N TYR A 105 -1.36 -6.66 -0.86
CA TYR A 105 -1.91 -7.22 0.39
C TYR A 105 -1.44 -6.49 1.66
N MET A 106 -0.69 -5.40 1.51
CA MET A 106 -0.21 -4.60 2.63
C MET A 106 -0.96 -3.26 2.71
N ILE A 107 -1.54 -2.99 3.87
CA ILE A 107 -2.27 -1.74 4.14
C ILE A 107 -1.74 -1.08 5.41
N GLN A 108 -1.81 0.25 5.47
CA GLN A 108 -1.49 0.96 6.70
C GLN A 108 -2.73 1.05 7.57
N VAL A 109 -2.67 0.48 8.78
CA VAL A 109 -3.81 0.47 9.72
C VAL A 109 -3.41 1.01 11.08
N LYS A 110 -4.40 1.55 11.80
CA LYS A 110 -4.26 1.91 13.21
C LYS A 110 -4.27 0.63 14.04
N MET A 111 -3.31 0.51 14.96
CA MET A 111 -3.24 -0.65 15.84
C MET A 111 -4.34 -0.58 16.90
N ALA A 112 -5.05 -1.69 17.10
CA ALA A 112 -6.11 -1.77 18.09
C ALA A 112 -5.51 -1.76 19.52
N ARG A 113 -6.21 -1.14 20.45
CA ARG A 113 -5.85 -1.18 21.87
C ARG A 113 -6.45 -2.43 22.49
N ARG A 114 -5.65 -3.19 23.25
CA ARG A 114 -6.15 -4.29 24.08
C ARG A 114 -5.69 -4.10 25.52
N LEU A 115 -6.54 -4.52 26.46
CA LEU A 115 -6.16 -4.68 27.85
C LEU A 115 -5.51 -6.06 28.01
N PRO A 116 -4.39 -6.20 28.72
CA PRO A 116 -3.79 -7.49 29.02
C PRO A 116 -4.64 -8.21 30.07
N LEU A 117 -5.70 -8.89 29.64
CA LEU A 117 -6.52 -9.72 30.51
C LEU A 117 -5.95 -11.14 30.54
N SER A 118 -5.49 -11.56 31.73
CA SER A 118 -5.16 -12.96 31.98
C SER A 118 -6.45 -13.77 32.14
N LYS A 119 -6.36 -15.10 32.03
CA LYS A 119 -7.50 -16.01 32.33
C LYS A 119 -8.07 -15.75 33.72
N LEU A 120 -7.20 -15.44 34.70
CA LEU A 120 -7.59 -15.08 36.06
C LEU A 120 -8.34 -13.74 36.12
N HIS A 121 -7.91 -12.73 35.37
CA HIS A 121 -8.63 -11.46 35.29
C HIS A 121 -10.04 -11.66 34.73
N ILE A 122 -10.16 -12.49 33.68
CA ILE A 122 -11.46 -12.80 33.05
C ILE A 122 -12.38 -13.50 34.06
N SER A 123 -11.90 -14.52 34.77
CA SER A 123 -12.74 -15.25 35.73
C SER A 123 -13.20 -14.38 36.90
N LYS A 124 -12.30 -13.56 37.46
CA LYS A 124 -12.64 -12.62 38.55
C LYS A 124 -13.67 -11.58 38.10
N ARG A 125 -13.47 -10.98 36.92
CA ARG A 125 -14.40 -9.99 36.35
C ARG A 125 -15.77 -10.62 36.07
N LEU A 126 -15.81 -11.83 35.51
CA LEU A 126 -17.05 -12.54 35.24
C LEU A 126 -17.80 -12.91 36.52
N LYS A 127 -17.09 -13.39 37.55
CA LYS A 127 -17.67 -13.68 38.87
C LYS A 127 -18.22 -12.40 39.50
N TRP A 128 -17.46 -11.31 39.47
CA TRP A 128 -17.91 -10.02 39.97
C TRP A 128 -19.18 -9.56 39.25
N ALA A 129 -19.19 -9.60 37.90
CA ALA A 129 -20.36 -9.22 37.11
C ALA A 129 -21.59 -10.05 37.50
N ARG A 130 -21.47 -11.39 37.55
CA ARG A 130 -22.57 -12.28 37.95
C ARG A 130 -23.14 -11.93 39.32
N ASN A 131 -22.27 -11.67 40.29
CA ASN A 131 -22.70 -11.32 41.65
C ASN A 131 -23.44 -9.97 41.73
N HIS A 132 -23.26 -9.09 40.75
CA HIS A 132 -23.83 -7.75 40.74
C HIS A 132 -24.89 -7.54 39.64
N ILE A 133 -25.30 -8.59 38.90
CA ILE A 133 -26.41 -8.51 37.93
C ILE A 133 -27.72 -8.16 38.64
N SER A 134 -27.99 -8.78 39.79
CA SER A 134 -29.21 -8.59 40.59
C SER A 134 -29.04 -7.55 41.71
N TYR A 135 -28.05 -6.66 41.61
CA TYR A 135 -27.74 -5.73 42.70
C TYR A 135 -28.84 -4.66 42.91
N GLY A 136 -29.60 -4.33 41.86
CA GLY A 136 -30.82 -3.51 41.95
C GLY A 136 -30.60 -2.16 42.64
N ASP A 137 -31.52 -1.80 43.54
CA ASP A 137 -31.52 -0.52 44.26
C ASP A 137 -30.29 -0.30 45.13
N LYS A 138 -29.52 -1.34 45.44
CA LYS A 138 -28.24 -1.21 46.17
C LYS A 138 -27.22 -0.37 45.42
N TRP A 139 -27.34 -0.24 44.09
CA TRP A 139 -26.51 0.67 43.31
C TRP A 139 -26.67 2.14 43.72
N MET A 140 -27.83 2.53 44.28
CA MET A 140 -28.08 3.92 44.71
C MET A 140 -27.18 4.37 45.87
N ALA A 141 -26.64 3.42 46.63
CA ALA A 141 -25.70 3.70 47.71
C ALA A 141 -24.23 3.66 47.26
N VAL A 142 -23.95 3.33 45.99
CA VAL A 142 -22.59 3.17 45.47
C VAL A 142 -22.17 4.44 44.72
N LEU A 143 -21.13 5.11 45.22
CA LEU A 143 -20.44 6.16 44.50
C LEU A 143 -19.21 5.58 43.77
N PHE A 144 -19.13 5.81 42.47
CA PHE A 144 -17.94 5.46 41.68
C PHE A 144 -17.02 6.67 41.54
N SER A 145 -15.75 6.49 41.87
CA SER A 145 -14.65 7.41 41.53
C SER A 145 -13.57 6.66 40.75
N ASP A 146 -12.88 7.37 39.87
CA ASP A 146 -11.72 6.87 39.12
C ASP A 146 -10.76 8.03 38.89
N ASP A 147 -9.46 7.75 38.91
CA ASP A 147 -8.41 8.74 38.70
C ASP A 147 -7.94 8.67 37.25
N LYS A 148 -7.94 9.79 36.55
CA LYS A 148 -7.56 9.82 35.13
C LYS A 148 -6.18 10.42 34.94
N LYS A 149 -5.25 9.55 34.55
CA LYS A 149 -3.91 9.97 34.11
C LYS A 149 -3.94 10.73 32.78
N TRP A 150 -3.36 11.94 32.77
CA TRP A 150 -3.08 12.70 31.56
C TRP A 150 -1.56 12.70 31.29
N ASN A 151 -1.15 12.22 30.12
CA ASN A 151 0.25 12.26 29.70
C ASN A 151 0.50 13.51 28.86
N LEU A 152 1.56 14.26 29.16
CA LEU A 152 1.99 15.44 28.39
C LEU A 152 2.86 15.06 27.18
N ASP A 153 3.27 13.79 27.11
CA ASP A 153 4.28 13.26 26.19
C ASP A 153 3.73 12.93 24.79
N GLY A 154 2.45 13.23 24.54
CA GLY A 154 1.78 13.05 23.26
C GLY A 154 0.70 11.96 23.22
N PRO A 155 -0.01 11.81 22.10
CA PRO A 155 -1.21 10.98 22.00
C PRO A 155 -0.88 9.49 22.17
N GLU A 156 -1.25 8.94 23.32
CA GLU A 156 -1.24 7.49 23.52
C GLU A 156 -2.17 6.83 22.50
N GLY A 157 -1.61 6.03 21.60
CA GLY A 157 -2.36 5.09 20.78
C GLY A 157 -2.84 5.59 19.41
N ASN A 158 -2.09 6.50 18.78
CA ASN A 158 -2.13 6.72 17.32
C ASN A 158 -1.00 5.95 16.60
N ILE A 159 -0.71 4.73 17.07
CA ILE A 159 0.30 3.87 16.45
C ILE A 159 -0.30 3.28 15.17
N LYS A 160 0.26 3.66 14.02
CA LYS A 160 -0.04 3.05 12.71
C LYS A 160 1.07 2.06 12.36
N TYR A 161 0.70 0.98 11.68
CA TYR A 161 1.66 -0.01 11.19
C TYR A 161 1.23 -0.58 9.84
N TRP A 162 2.18 -1.21 9.14
CA TRP A 162 1.90 -1.99 7.95
C TRP A 162 1.30 -3.33 8.35
N HIS A 163 0.02 -3.51 8.04
CA HIS A 163 -0.69 -4.75 8.23
C HIS A 163 -0.67 -5.56 6.94
N ASP A 164 -0.22 -6.79 7.09
CA ASP A 164 -0.26 -7.81 6.06
C ASP A 164 -1.60 -8.55 6.23
N LEU A 165 -2.48 -8.42 5.24
CA LEU A 165 -3.85 -8.96 5.28
C LEU A 165 -3.92 -10.48 5.45
N ARG A 166 -2.79 -11.17 5.27
CA ARG A 166 -2.67 -12.63 5.45
C ARG A 166 -2.39 -13.03 6.90
N LYS A 167 -2.26 -12.06 7.81
CA LYS A 167 -1.90 -12.26 9.21
C LYS A 167 -2.96 -11.64 10.10
N GLU A 168 -3.02 -12.12 11.35
CA GLU A 168 -3.91 -11.54 12.35
C GLU A 168 -3.59 -10.06 12.63
N PRO A 169 -4.62 -9.20 12.79
CA PRO A 169 -4.44 -7.81 13.18
C PRO A 169 -3.71 -7.68 14.51
N ARG A 170 -2.77 -6.74 14.56
CA ARG A 170 -2.02 -6.45 15.77
C ARG A 170 -2.82 -5.58 16.73
N SER A 171 -2.54 -5.83 17.99
CA SER A 171 -2.94 -4.99 19.11
C SER A 171 -1.73 -4.64 19.96
N PHE A 172 -1.85 -3.56 20.73
CA PHE A 172 -0.87 -3.20 21.75
C PHE A 172 -1.56 -2.98 23.10
N PHE A 173 -0.79 -3.18 24.16
CA PHE A 173 -1.22 -2.94 25.53
C PHE A 173 -1.00 -1.48 25.93
N ARG A 174 -1.94 -0.91 26.67
CA ARG A 174 -1.78 0.43 27.26
C ARG A 174 -0.73 0.37 28.36
N ARG A 175 0.17 1.36 28.41
CA ARG A 175 1.07 1.56 29.54
C ARG A 175 0.25 2.03 30.75
N GLN A 176 0.40 1.37 31.90
CA GLN A 176 -0.30 1.75 33.12
C GLN A 176 0.46 2.87 33.87
N SER A 177 1.80 2.85 33.84
CA SER A 177 2.67 3.80 34.56
C SER A 177 3.92 4.20 33.74
N GLY A 178 4.51 5.36 34.06
CA GLY A 178 5.70 5.94 33.40
C GLY A 178 5.41 7.11 32.44
N GLY A 179 6.41 7.98 32.21
CA GLY A 179 6.29 9.24 31.46
C GLY A 179 5.73 10.35 32.35
N GLY A 180 6.41 11.50 32.44
CA GLY A 180 6.16 12.58 33.42
C GLY A 180 4.74 13.11 33.42
N SER A 181 3.86 12.45 34.15
CA SER A 181 2.41 12.63 34.07
C SER A 181 1.85 13.37 35.27
N ALA A 182 0.79 14.14 35.05
CA ALA A 182 -0.05 14.68 36.10
C ALA A 182 -1.26 13.76 36.36
N MET A 183 -1.61 13.59 37.63
CA MET A 183 -2.86 12.94 38.05
C MET A 183 -3.83 14.02 38.50
N VAL A 184 -5.10 13.85 38.15
CA VAL A 184 -6.24 14.69 38.55
C VAL A 184 -7.38 13.77 38.92
#